data_AF-A0A7R9R0G2-F1
#
_entry.id   AF-A0A7R9R0G2-F1
#
_cell.length_a   1.000
_cell.length_b   1.000
_cell.length_c   1.000
_cell.angle_alpha   90.00
_cell.angle_beta   90.00
_cell.angle_gamma   90.00
#
_symmetry.space_group_name_H-M   'P 1'
#
loop_
_entity.id
_entity.type
_entity.pdbx_description
1 polymer ?
#
loop_
_entity_poly.entity_id
_entity_poly.type
_entity_poly.pdbx_seq_one_letter_code
_entity_poly.pdbx_strand_id
1 'polypeptide(L)'
;MSSGVAADRIKDTEPSVWVEFIQLAQDYKPLNLGQGFPDFAAPQHVCKALADATLSQDVLLNQYTRGFGHLRLVNALSKLYSKLIGREINAQKEVLVTVGAYEALFCAFMGLVNPGDEVIIIEPFYDCYEPMTVMAG
;
A
#
# COMPACT_ATOMS: atom_id res chain seq x y z
N MET A 1 26.48 -18.85 -15.01
CA MET A 1 25.32 -18.12 -14.45
C MET A 1 25.74 -17.65 -13.08
N SER A 2 25.92 -16.34 -12.86
CA SER A 2 26.46 -15.83 -11.59
C SER A 2 25.54 -16.24 -10.45
N SER A 3 26.07 -16.98 -9.47
CA SER A 3 25.44 -17.16 -8.17
C SER A 3 25.16 -15.77 -7.58
N GLY A 4 23.89 -15.36 -7.58
CA GLY A 4 23.49 -13.98 -7.36
C GLY A 4 23.77 -13.50 -5.94
N VAL A 5 24.34 -12.29 -5.86
CA VAL A 5 24.64 -11.50 -4.67
C VAL A 5 23.34 -10.90 -4.08
N ALA A 6 22.37 -11.75 -3.71
CA ALA A 6 21.15 -11.28 -3.06
C ALA A 6 21.47 -10.84 -1.61
N ALA A 7 20.77 -9.82 -1.12
CA ALA A 7 20.87 -9.45 0.29
C ALA A 7 20.27 -10.56 1.16
N ASP A 8 20.85 -10.82 2.33
CA ASP A 8 20.42 -11.92 3.20
C ASP A 8 18.92 -11.89 3.53
N ARG A 9 18.35 -10.69 3.70
CA ARG A 9 16.93 -10.47 4.03
C ARG A 9 15.93 -10.81 2.93
N ILE A 10 16.39 -11.13 1.71
CA ILE A 10 15.53 -11.51 0.57
C ILE A 10 15.92 -12.84 -0.06
N LYS A 11 16.93 -13.54 0.49
CA LYS A 11 17.51 -14.71 -0.15
C LYS A 11 16.54 -15.91 -0.21
N ASP A 12 15.63 -15.98 0.76
CA ASP A 12 14.65 -17.05 0.93
C ASP A 12 13.23 -16.59 0.55
N THR A 13 13.10 -15.43 -0.12
CA THR A 13 11.79 -14.90 -0.54
C THR A 13 11.33 -15.57 -1.83
N GLU A 14 10.19 -16.24 -1.76
CA GLU A 14 9.54 -16.85 -2.91
C GLU A 14 8.60 -15.86 -3.63
N PRO A 15 8.34 -16.04 -4.94
CA PRO A 15 7.32 -15.27 -5.64
C PRO A 15 5.94 -15.45 -5.00
N SER A 16 5.19 -14.35 -4.86
CA SER A 16 3.82 -14.42 -4.37
C SER A 16 2.94 -15.22 -5.34
N VAL A 17 1.98 -15.95 -4.77
CA VAL A 17 0.91 -16.67 -5.48
C VAL A 17 0.20 -15.79 -6.52
N TRP A 18 0.14 -14.47 -6.29
CA TRP A 18 -0.47 -13.52 -7.23
C TRP A 18 0.23 -13.53 -8.60
N VAL A 19 1.55 -13.73 -8.66
CA VAL A 19 2.29 -13.76 -9.93
C VAL A 19 1.81 -14.92 -10.80
N GLU A 20 1.65 -16.10 -10.21
CA GLU A 20 1.20 -17.31 -10.90
C GLU A 20 -0.26 -17.19 -11.33
N PHE A 21 -1.16 -16.82 -10.41
CA PHE A 21 -2.61 -16.78 -10.70
C PHE A 21 -2.99 -15.65 -11.66
N ILE A 22 -2.25 -14.53 -11.66
CA ILE A 22 -2.42 -13.48 -12.68
C ILE A 22 -2.09 -14.03 -14.06
N GLN A 23 -0.96 -14.72 -14.21
CA GLN A 23 -0.55 -15.30 -15.48
C GLN A 23 -1.59 -16.33 -15.97
N LEU A 24 -2.04 -17.21 -15.08
CA LEU A 24 -3.05 -18.21 -15.40
C LEU A 24 -4.38 -17.58 -15.85
N ALA A 25 -4.82 -16.51 -15.19
CA ALA A 25 -6.02 -15.79 -15.58
C ALA A 25 -5.88 -15.13 -16.97
N GLN A 26 -4.69 -14.65 -17.33
CA GLN A 26 -4.42 -14.09 -18.66
C GLN A 26 -4.43 -15.16 -19.76
N ASP A 27 -3.85 -16.33 -19.48
CA ASP A 27 -3.73 -17.42 -20.45
C ASP A 27 -5.09 -18.08 -20.74
N TYR A 28 -5.89 -18.34 -19.70
CA TYR A 28 -7.12 -19.12 -19.82
C TYR A 28 -8.40 -18.28 -19.83
N LYS A 29 -8.31 -16.97 -19.54
CA LYS A 29 -9.43 -16.01 -19.54
C LYS A 29 -10.70 -16.51 -18.81
N PRO A 30 -10.58 -16.97 -17.54
CA PRO A 30 -11.73 -17.44 -16.79
C PRO A 30 -12.68 -16.29 -16.45
N LEU A 31 -13.88 -16.64 -15.95
CA LEU A 31 -14.60 -15.72 -15.08
C LEU A 31 -13.76 -15.51 -13.80
N ASN A 32 -13.09 -14.37 -13.71
CA ASN A 32 -12.13 -14.11 -12.63
C ASN A 32 -12.84 -13.64 -11.36
N LEU A 33 -13.03 -14.57 -10.42
CA LEU A 33 -13.53 -14.29 -9.07
C LEU A 33 -12.40 -14.36 -8.01
N GLY A 34 -11.14 -14.37 -8.45
CA GLY A 34 -9.97 -14.52 -7.58
C GLY A 34 -9.41 -13.19 -7.09
N GLN A 35 -9.16 -12.25 -8.00
CA GLN A 35 -8.59 -10.95 -7.64
C GLN A 35 -9.65 -9.99 -7.10
N GLY A 36 -9.34 -9.39 -5.94
CA GLY A 36 -10.26 -8.51 -5.22
C GLY A 36 -10.31 -7.08 -5.74
N PHE A 37 -10.68 -6.87 -7.00
CA PHE A 37 -11.01 -5.54 -7.52
C PHE A 37 -12.34 -5.54 -8.29
N PRO A 38 -13.07 -4.41 -8.32
CA PRO A 38 -14.31 -4.31 -9.07
C PRO A 38 -14.11 -4.45 -10.58
N ASP A 39 -15.03 -5.15 -11.25
CA ASP A 39 -15.17 -5.19 -12.72
C ASP A 39 -16.16 -4.13 -13.26
N PHE A 40 -16.61 -3.22 -12.39
CA PHE A 40 -17.48 -2.08 -12.69
C PHE A 40 -16.79 -0.74 -12.43
N ALA A 41 -17.35 0.33 -12.98
CA ALA A 41 -16.77 1.66 -12.87
C ALA A 41 -16.73 2.18 -11.43
N ALA A 42 -15.64 2.84 -11.07
CA ALA A 42 -15.54 3.61 -9.83
C ALA A 42 -16.57 4.77 -9.81
N PRO A 43 -16.95 5.30 -8.63
CA PRO A 43 -17.87 6.42 -8.53
C PRO A 43 -17.41 7.63 -9.37
N GLN A 44 -18.32 8.20 -10.16
CA GLN A 44 -18.00 9.24 -11.15
C GLN A 44 -17.25 10.45 -10.56
N HIS A 45 -17.58 10.84 -9.33
CA HIS A 45 -16.93 11.96 -8.66
C HIS A 45 -15.43 11.71 -8.38
N VAL A 46 -15.01 10.46 -8.21
CA VAL A 46 -13.60 10.07 -8.02
C VAL A 46 -12.84 10.24 -9.33
N CYS A 47 -13.38 9.68 -10.42
CA CYS A 47 -12.77 9.82 -11.76
C CYS A 47 -12.67 11.29 -12.18
N LYS A 48 -13.71 12.08 -11.90
CA LYS A 48 -13.71 13.52 -12.15
C LYS A 48 -12.65 14.24 -11.30
N ALA A 49 -12.54 13.93 -10.01
CA ALA A 49 -11.55 14.56 -9.14
C ALA A 49 -10.10 14.30 -9.61
N LEU A 50 -9.81 13.09 -10.13
CA LEU A 50 -8.52 12.79 -10.72
C LEU A 50 -8.30 13.60 -12.01
N ALA A 51 -9.28 13.65 -12.91
CA ALA A 51 -9.19 14.43 -14.14
C ALA A 51 -8.96 15.93 -13.84
N ASP A 52 -9.71 16.49 -12.88
CA ASP A 52 -9.59 17.87 -12.45
C ASP A 52 -8.20 18.15 -11.85
N ALA A 53 -7.60 17.20 -11.12
CA ALA A 53 -6.25 17.34 -10.58
C ALA A 53 -5.19 17.36 -11.69
N THR A 54 -5.29 16.45 -12.67
CA THR A 54 -4.33 16.33 -13.78
C THR A 54 -4.44 17.50 -14.77
N LEU A 55 -5.66 17.97 -15.06
CA LEU A 55 -5.94 19.04 -16.03
C LEU A 55 -5.98 20.43 -15.39
N SER A 56 -5.64 20.55 -14.11
CA SER A 56 -5.65 21.80 -13.39
C SER A 56 -4.75 22.86 -14.03
N GLN A 57 -5.17 24.12 -13.95
CA GLN A 57 -4.31 25.27 -14.30
C GLN A 57 -3.25 25.56 -13.23
N ASP A 58 -3.40 24.97 -12.03
CA ASP A 58 -2.37 25.02 -11.00
C ASP A 58 -1.23 24.05 -11.36
N VAL A 59 -0.16 24.61 -11.90
CA VAL A 59 1.03 23.87 -12.34
C VAL A 59 1.69 23.08 -11.20
N LEU A 60 1.50 23.47 -9.93
CA LEU A 60 2.12 22.80 -8.79
C LEU A 60 1.51 21.42 -8.53
N LEU A 61 0.29 21.14 -9.00
CA LEU A 61 -0.32 19.82 -8.86
C LEU A 61 0.38 18.73 -9.68
N ASN A 62 1.18 19.13 -10.67
CA ASN A 62 2.03 18.24 -11.47
C ASN A 62 3.48 18.17 -10.95
N GLN A 63 3.79 18.81 -9.82
CA GLN A 63 5.12 18.84 -9.21
C GLN A 63 5.12 18.12 -7.86
N TYR A 64 6.31 17.99 -7.26
CA TYR A 64 6.44 17.39 -5.94
C TYR A 64 5.61 18.12 -4.89
N THR A 65 4.90 17.34 -4.09
CA THR A 65 4.23 17.82 -2.87
C THR A 65 5.07 17.51 -1.63
N ARG A 66 4.52 17.74 -0.43
CA ARG A 66 5.13 17.36 0.84
C ARG A 66 5.36 15.84 0.90
N GLY A 67 6.57 15.42 1.28
CA GLY A 67 6.98 14.01 1.30
C GLY A 67 6.10 13.10 2.15
N PHE A 68 5.67 13.55 3.34
CA PHE A 68 4.77 12.77 4.20
C PHE A 68 3.28 12.88 3.83
N GLY A 69 2.98 13.33 2.61
CA GLY A 69 1.64 13.42 2.06
C GLY A 69 1.17 14.84 1.77
N HIS A 70 0.41 14.97 0.69
CA HIS A 70 -0.19 16.22 0.23
C HIS A 70 -1.06 16.85 1.34
N LEU A 71 -0.85 18.14 1.64
CA LEU A 71 -1.52 18.83 2.76
C LEU A 71 -3.06 18.71 2.74
N ARG A 72 -3.66 18.87 1.56
CA ARG A 72 -5.12 18.71 1.37
C ARG A 72 -5.61 17.30 1.75
N LEU A 73 -4.82 16.27 1.44
CA LEU A 73 -5.18 14.88 1.72
C LEU A 73 -5.02 14.56 3.21
N VAL A 74 -3.89 14.91 3.83
CA VAL A 74 -3.65 14.61 5.25
C VAL A 74 -4.64 15.33 6.17
N ASN A 75 -5.05 16.56 5.83
CA ASN A 75 -6.08 17.28 6.57
C ASN A 75 -7.46 16.63 6.43
N ALA A 76 -7.80 16.11 5.24
CA ALA A 76 -9.05 15.40 5.02
C ALA A 76 -9.09 14.07 5.81
N LEU A 77 -7.99 13.32 5.79
CA LEU A 77 -7.83 12.08 6.56
C LEU A 77 -7.93 12.36 8.06
N SER A 78 -7.17 13.32 8.58
CA SER A 78 -7.24 13.74 10.00
C SER A 78 -8.67 14.10 10.39
N LYS A 79 -9.37 14.94 9.61
CA LYS A 79 -10.76 15.35 9.91
C LYS A 79 -11.74 14.18 9.95
N LEU A 80 -11.61 13.22 9.01
CA LEU A 80 -12.48 12.05 8.96
C LEU A 80 -12.21 11.11 10.13
N TYR A 81 -10.95 10.68 10.28
CA TYR A 81 -10.57 9.69 11.29
C TYR A 81 -10.63 10.23 12.71
N SER A 82 -10.44 11.53 12.93
CA SER A 82 -10.63 12.12 14.27
C SER A 82 -12.03 11.86 14.81
N LYS A 83 -13.04 11.94 13.93
CA LYS A 83 -14.44 11.66 14.30
C LYS A 83 -14.69 10.18 14.52
N LEU A 84 -14.14 9.33 13.66
CA LEU A 84 -14.34 7.87 13.74
C LEU A 84 -13.66 7.26 14.97
N ILE A 85 -12.47 7.76 15.34
CA ILE A 85 -11.68 7.26 16.46
C ILE A 85 -12.05 7.97 17.78
N GLY A 86 -12.75 9.10 17.72
CA GLY A 86 -13.18 9.84 18.91
C GLY A 86 -12.07 10.63 19.60
N ARG A 87 -10.99 10.98 18.87
CA ARG A 87 -9.90 11.85 19.34
C ARG A 87 -9.45 12.79 18.22
N GLU A 88 -8.88 13.94 18.56
CA GLU A 88 -8.23 14.78 17.56
C GLU A 88 -6.94 14.10 17.04
N ILE A 89 -6.78 14.00 15.72
CA ILE A 89 -5.59 13.47 15.03
C ILE A 89 -4.85 14.63 14.37
N ASN A 90 -3.58 14.84 14.69
CA ASN A 90 -2.74 15.86 14.08
C ASN A 90 -2.31 15.45 12.67
N ALA A 91 -2.82 16.14 11.65
CA ALA A 91 -2.54 15.84 10.24
C ALA A 91 -1.05 15.87 9.85
N GLN A 92 -0.21 16.62 10.57
CA GLN A 92 1.22 16.74 10.26
C GLN A 92 2.09 15.71 10.98
N LYS A 93 1.64 15.23 12.16
CA LYS A 93 2.43 14.36 13.05
C LYS A 93 1.93 12.92 13.11
N GLU A 94 0.66 12.70 12.83
CA GLU A 94 -0.02 11.41 13.06
C GLU A 94 -0.65 10.85 11.77
N VAL A 95 -0.36 11.46 10.62
CA VAL A 95 -0.82 10.99 9.30
C VAL A 95 0.37 10.95 8.34
N LEU A 96 0.56 9.79 7.72
CA LEU A 96 1.50 9.55 6.64
C LEU A 96 0.73 9.01 5.43
N VAL A 97 0.97 9.57 4.25
CA VAL A 97 0.45 9.01 2.98
C VAL A 97 1.50 8.07 2.40
N THR A 98 1.06 6.89 1.98
CA THR A 98 1.89 5.83 1.40
C THR A 98 1.31 5.39 0.05
N VAL A 99 2.09 4.62 -0.70
CA VAL A 99 1.73 3.94 -1.95
C VAL A 99 0.82 2.75 -1.62
N GLY A 100 -0.44 3.08 -1.33
CA GLY A 100 -1.44 2.12 -0.90
C GLY A 100 -1.18 1.55 0.49
N ALA A 101 -2.05 0.61 0.89
CA ALA A 101 -1.93 -0.06 2.19
C ALA A 101 -0.72 -1.01 2.26
N TYR A 102 -0.26 -1.52 1.11
CA TYR A 102 0.88 -2.44 1.04
C TYR A 102 2.18 -1.76 1.50
N GLU A 103 2.44 -0.52 1.06
CA GLU A 103 3.59 0.24 1.57
C GLU A 103 3.38 0.68 3.02
N ALA A 104 2.15 0.99 3.45
CA ALA A 104 1.88 1.33 4.86
C ALA A 104 2.29 0.19 5.80
N LEU A 105 1.97 -1.06 5.43
CA LEU A 105 2.40 -2.26 6.15
C LEU A 105 3.92 -2.38 6.13
N PHE A 106 4.55 -2.28 4.95
CA PHE A 106 6.00 -2.35 4.81
C PHE A 106 6.74 -1.34 5.68
N CYS A 107 6.32 -0.07 5.65
CA CYS A 107 6.90 0.99 6.48
C CYS A 107 6.73 0.71 7.97
N ALA A 108 5.61 0.11 8.39
CA ALA A 108 5.40 -0.27 9.78
C ALA A 108 6.33 -1.40 10.22
N PHE A 109 6.43 -2.48 9.44
CA PHE A 109 7.35 -3.58 9.72
C PHE A 109 8.80 -3.10 9.77
N MET A 110 9.27 -2.43 8.72
CA MET A 110 10.65 -1.92 8.64
C MET A 110 10.96 -0.82 9.67
N GLY A 111 9.94 -0.13 10.18
CA GLY A 111 10.10 0.93 11.17
C GLY A 111 10.03 0.46 12.63
N LEU A 112 9.53 -0.75 12.89
CA LEU A 112 9.24 -1.23 14.25
C LEU A 112 9.89 -2.56 14.60
N VAL A 113 10.15 -3.44 13.63
CA VAL A 113 10.66 -4.80 13.86
C VAL A 113 12.17 -4.84 13.64
N ASN A 114 12.90 -5.46 14.58
CA ASN A 114 14.34 -5.71 14.50
C ASN A 114 14.66 -7.21 14.49
N PRO A 115 15.91 -7.58 14.13
CA PRO A 115 16.38 -8.95 14.25
C PRO A 115 16.13 -9.59 15.61
N GLY A 116 15.35 -10.68 15.62
CA GLY A 116 14.99 -11.42 16.83
C GLY A 116 13.73 -10.96 17.55
N ASP A 117 13.03 -9.93 17.06
CA ASP A 117 11.69 -9.56 17.55
C ASP A 117 10.65 -10.59 17.09
N GLU A 118 9.64 -10.85 17.94
CA GLU A 118 8.52 -11.73 17.58
C GLU A 118 7.31 -10.93 17.10
N VAL A 119 6.69 -11.37 16.01
CA VAL A 119 5.44 -10.79 15.46
C VAL A 119 4.33 -11.83 15.48
N ILE A 120 3.22 -11.51 16.14
CA ILE A 120 2.02 -12.36 16.15
C ILE A 120 1.19 -12.09 14.90
N ILE A 121 0.97 -13.12 14.09
CA ILE A 121 0.13 -13.10 12.88
C ILE A 121 -1.07 -14.02 13.10
N ILE A 122 -2.29 -13.49 12.90
CA ILE A 122 -3.55 -14.23 13.12
C ILE A 122 -4.01 -14.86 11.80
N GLU A 123 -4.23 -16.17 11.79
CA GLU A 123 -4.69 -16.91 10.61
C GLU A 123 -6.22 -16.89 10.41
N PRO A 124 -6.72 -16.85 9.16
CA PRO A 124 -5.96 -16.65 7.92
C PRO A 124 -5.53 -15.18 7.76
N PHE A 125 -4.29 -14.96 7.32
CA PHE A 125 -3.71 -13.62 7.18
C PHE A 125 -3.61 -13.17 5.72
N TYR A 126 -3.47 -11.86 5.52
CA TYR A 126 -3.10 -11.31 4.22
C TYR A 126 -1.63 -11.62 3.93
N ASP A 127 -1.35 -12.25 2.78
CA ASP A 127 -0.13 -12.99 2.48
C ASP A 127 1.17 -12.21 2.67
N CYS A 128 1.12 -10.87 2.65
CA CYS A 128 2.31 -10.04 2.80
C CYS A 128 2.84 -9.90 4.24
N TYR A 129 2.06 -10.24 5.27
CA TYR A 129 2.47 -10.01 6.66
C TYR A 129 3.69 -10.84 7.05
N GLU A 130 3.74 -12.11 6.64
CA GLU A 130 4.85 -13.02 6.91
C GLU A 130 6.16 -12.58 6.20
N PRO A 131 6.21 -12.39 4.87
CA PRO A 131 7.45 -11.99 4.21
C PRO A 131 7.94 -10.60 4.64
N MET A 132 7.05 -9.66 4.99
CA MET A 132 7.46 -8.38 5.55
C MET A 132 8.07 -8.52 6.95
N THR A 133 7.57 -9.45 7.77
CA THR A 133 8.14 -9.78 9.07
C THR A 133 9.55 -10.36 8.89
N VAL A 134 9.69 -11.41 8.08
CA VAL A 134 10.98 -12.10 7.82
C VAL A 134 12.02 -11.14 7.23
N MET A 135 11.60 -10.22 6.35
CA MET A 135 12.51 -9.24 5.76
C MET A 135 13.04 -8.22 6.78
N ALA A 136 12.29 -7.95 7.85
CA ALA A 136 12.67 -6.99 8.88
C ALA A 136 13.67 -7.55 9.91
N GLY A 137 13.74 -8.87 10.07
CA GLY A 137 14.69 -9.57 10.95
C GLY A 137 14.05 -10.75 11.67
#